data_AF-A0A959Y828-F1
#
_entry.id   AF-A0A959Y828-F1
#
_cell.length_a   1.000
_cell.length_b   1.000
_cell.length_c   1.000
_cell.angle_alpha   90.00
_cell.angle_beta   90.00
_cell.angle_gamma   90.00
#
_symmetry.space_group_name_H-M   'P 1'
#
loop_
_entity.id
_entity.type
_entity.pdbx_description
1 polymer ?
#
loop_
_entity_poly.entity_id
_entity_poly.type
_entity_poly.pdbx_seq_one_letter_code
_entity_poly.pdbx_strand_id
1 'polypeptide(L)'
;MLLLIIMAPAHAQTIWDSGSLSFSHTSSGMEEDMMTPLTSLTRGNVGPLYNSVCEGFPGAPSCVWDGPCNTEWALGSISDWNTLTYVTWLAVTNCGPPGLVGNTYVCHLIAEDIYVEVTWTNWGAGGTGTFAYTRTTGTAVPCGPGFYENTGGCSPCPPGSYCPDGITALPCPAGRYQDQWGQVSCVECDAG
;
A
#
# COMPACT_ATOMS: atom_id res chain seq x y z
N MET A 1 -20.82 14.70 31.47
CA MET A 1 -20.47 13.79 30.36
C MET A 1 -18.98 13.96 30.13
N LEU A 2 -18.17 13.11 30.76
CA LEU A 2 -16.70 13.15 30.64
C LEU A 2 -16.37 12.53 29.28
N LEU A 3 -15.90 13.35 28.34
CA LEU A 3 -15.45 12.86 27.02
C LEU A 3 -14.17 12.06 27.27
N LEU A 4 -14.29 10.73 27.26
CA LEU A 4 -13.15 9.83 27.33
C LEU A 4 -12.41 9.97 25.99
N ILE A 5 -11.33 10.76 25.95
CA ILE A 5 -10.45 10.83 24.79
C ILE A 5 -9.70 9.50 24.77
N ILE A 6 -10.16 8.59 23.92
CA ILE A 6 -9.42 7.35 23.63
C ILE A 6 -8.21 7.80 22.82
N MET A 7 -7.06 7.98 23.46
CA MET A 7 -5.80 8.14 22.74
C MET A 7 -5.53 6.81 22.03
N ALA A 8 -5.61 6.80 20.70
CA ALA A 8 -5.07 5.70 19.92
C ALA A 8 -3.58 5.54 20.29
N PRO A 9 -3.07 4.31 20.43
CA PRO A 9 -1.66 4.10 20.70
C PRO A 9 -0.85 4.79 19.59
N ALA A 10 0.03 5.71 19.98
CA ALA A 10 1.01 6.26 19.04
C ALA A 10 1.93 5.12 18.61
N HIS A 11 2.04 4.89 17.30
CA HIS A 11 2.99 3.93 16.77
C HIS A 11 4.41 4.44 17.03
N ALA A 12 5.34 3.53 17.30
CA ALA A 12 6.74 3.91 17.43
C ALA A 12 7.32 4.14 16.03
N GLN A 13 8.00 5.28 15.86
CA GLN A 13 8.72 5.61 14.65
C GLN A 13 9.57 4.45 14.13
N THR A 14 9.37 4.08 12.87
CA THR A 14 10.04 2.95 12.24
C THR A 14 10.58 3.34 10.87
N ILE A 15 11.79 2.88 10.55
CA ILE A 15 12.44 3.10 9.27
C ILE A 15 12.49 1.76 8.56
N TRP A 16 11.99 1.70 7.33
CA TRP A 16 12.10 0.51 6.49
C TRP A 16 13.35 0.64 5.64
N ASP A 17 14.44 -0.01 6.05
CA ASP A 17 15.74 0.01 5.37
C ASP A 17 16.38 -1.40 5.23
N SER A 18 15.63 -2.44 5.59
CA SER A 18 16.15 -3.81 5.76
C SER A 18 16.03 -4.70 4.52
N GLY A 19 15.28 -4.28 3.51
CA GLY A 19 15.06 -5.02 2.28
C GLY A 19 14.53 -4.15 1.15
N SER A 20 14.19 -4.78 0.03
CA SER A 20 13.64 -4.08 -1.14
C SER A 20 12.58 -4.91 -1.84
N LEU A 21 11.54 -4.25 -2.34
CA LEU A 21 10.46 -4.82 -3.15
C LEU A 21 10.31 -4.01 -4.45
N SER A 22 10.10 -4.73 -5.55
CA SER A 22 9.75 -4.15 -6.85
C SER A 22 8.26 -4.33 -7.09
N PHE A 23 7.53 -3.24 -7.27
CA PHE A 23 6.11 -3.26 -7.58
C PHE A 23 5.85 -2.78 -9.01
N SER A 24 4.83 -3.35 -9.66
CA SER A 24 4.39 -2.93 -11.00
C SER A 24 2.89 -3.07 -11.13
N HIS A 25 2.24 -1.96 -11.50
CA HIS A 25 0.83 -1.89 -11.82
C HIS A 25 0.65 -1.97 -13.33
N THR A 26 -0.24 -2.86 -13.80
CA THR A 26 -0.49 -3.05 -15.23
C THR A 26 -1.82 -2.39 -15.62
N SER A 27 -2.22 -2.50 -16.89
CA SER A 27 -3.50 -1.95 -17.36
C SER A 27 -4.72 -2.79 -16.93
N SER A 28 -4.52 -3.86 -16.16
CA SER A 28 -5.61 -4.71 -15.66
C SER A 28 -6.41 -4.03 -14.54
N GLY A 29 -5.80 -3.07 -13.82
CA GLY A 29 -6.46 -2.22 -12.82
C GLY A 29 -6.73 -2.92 -11.49
N MET A 30 -6.14 -4.09 -11.26
CA MET A 30 -6.37 -4.91 -10.06
C MET A 30 -5.14 -5.01 -9.15
N GLU A 31 -3.99 -4.47 -9.57
CA GLU A 31 -2.77 -4.54 -8.79
C GLU A 31 -2.72 -3.43 -7.74
N GLU A 32 -2.32 -3.76 -6.51
CA GLU A 32 -2.10 -2.77 -5.45
C GLU A 32 -0.86 -3.15 -4.65
N ASP A 33 -0.07 -2.17 -4.22
CA ASP A 33 1.02 -2.40 -3.28
C ASP A 33 0.53 -2.09 -1.87
N MET A 34 0.07 -3.13 -1.19
CA MET A 34 -0.31 -3.06 0.21
C MET A 34 0.95 -3.14 1.08
N MET A 35 1.46 -1.96 1.43
CA MET A 35 2.59 -1.79 2.35
C MET A 35 2.17 -2.21 3.76
N THR A 36 0.98 -1.77 4.19
CA THR A 36 0.41 -2.04 5.51
C THR A 36 -1.11 -2.23 5.39
N PRO A 37 -1.79 -2.73 6.43
CA PRO A 37 -3.25 -2.75 6.45
C PRO A 37 -3.94 -1.38 6.32
N LEU A 38 -3.23 -0.26 6.51
CA LEU A 38 -3.78 1.09 6.34
C LEU A 38 -3.29 1.82 5.09
N THR A 39 -2.32 1.24 4.37
CA THR A 39 -1.74 1.83 3.15
C THR A 39 -1.59 0.79 2.05
N SER A 40 -2.46 0.91 1.03
CA SER A 40 -2.39 0.15 -0.21
C SER A 40 -2.39 1.10 -1.40
N LEU A 41 -1.23 1.26 -2.05
CA LEU A 41 -1.06 2.21 -3.14
C LEU A 41 -1.44 1.59 -4.48
N THR A 42 -2.35 2.25 -5.19
CA THR A 42 -2.81 1.81 -6.52
C THR A 42 -3.27 2.99 -7.37
N ARG A 43 -3.72 2.73 -8.60
CA ARG A 43 -4.16 3.73 -9.56
C ARG A 43 -5.22 3.16 -10.51
N GLY A 44 -6.20 3.98 -10.89
CA GLY A 44 -7.09 3.63 -12.00
C GLY A 44 -6.39 3.74 -13.36
N ASN A 45 -7.09 3.37 -14.44
CA ASN A 45 -6.58 3.54 -15.82
C ASN A 45 -6.24 5.00 -16.16
N VAL A 46 -6.90 5.94 -15.48
CA VAL A 46 -6.68 7.38 -15.57
C VAL A 46 -6.52 7.89 -14.13
N GLY A 47 -5.88 9.04 -13.90
CA GLY A 47 -5.86 9.69 -12.58
C GLY A 47 -4.57 9.51 -11.78
N PRO A 48 -4.50 10.16 -10.59
CA PRO A 48 -3.36 10.11 -9.69
C PRO A 48 -3.29 8.79 -8.91
N LEU A 49 -2.13 8.55 -8.29
CA LEU A 49 -1.93 7.49 -7.29
C LEU A 49 -2.87 7.73 -6.11
N TYR A 50 -3.46 6.69 -5.53
CA TYR A 50 -4.29 6.80 -4.33
C TYR A 50 -4.09 5.60 -3.39
N ASN A 51 -4.53 5.76 -2.15
CA ASN A 51 -4.52 4.73 -1.13
C ASN A 51 -5.91 4.08 -1.04
N SER A 52 -6.08 2.89 -1.63
CA SER A 52 -7.37 2.19 -1.75
C SER A 52 -8.02 1.85 -0.41
N VAL A 53 -7.27 1.87 0.70
CA VAL A 53 -7.78 1.60 2.04
C VAL A 53 -8.65 2.76 2.57
N CYS A 54 -8.22 4.01 2.37
CA CYS A 54 -8.89 5.17 2.96
C CYS A 54 -9.55 6.11 1.94
N GLU A 55 -9.34 5.89 0.64
CA GLU A 55 -10.02 6.66 -0.40
C GLU A 55 -10.36 5.81 -1.62
N GLY A 56 -11.44 6.19 -2.31
CA GLY A 56 -11.79 5.61 -3.60
C GLY A 56 -11.04 6.28 -4.75
N PHE A 57 -11.15 5.69 -5.94
CA PHE A 57 -10.57 6.25 -7.16
C PHE A 57 -10.99 7.73 -7.35
N PRO A 58 -10.05 8.70 -7.33
CA PRO A 58 -10.37 10.13 -7.32
C PRO A 58 -10.83 10.68 -8.68
N GLY A 59 -10.89 9.88 -9.74
CA GLY A 59 -11.34 10.30 -11.06
C GLY A 59 -10.23 10.76 -12.00
N ALA A 60 -10.59 11.60 -12.98
CA ALA A 60 -9.65 12.16 -13.97
C ALA A 60 -8.50 12.94 -13.30
N PRO A 61 -7.35 13.16 -14.00
CA PRO A 61 -6.24 13.89 -13.41
C PRO A 61 -6.71 15.28 -12.97
N SER A 62 -6.66 15.56 -11.68
CA SER A 62 -7.10 16.83 -11.13
C SER A 62 -6.02 17.38 -10.21
N CYS A 63 -5.59 18.62 -10.47
CA CYS A 63 -4.59 19.35 -9.71
C CYS A 63 -5.10 19.91 -8.38
N VAL A 64 -6.09 19.25 -7.79
CA VAL A 64 -6.84 19.77 -6.64
C VAL A 64 -6.97 18.73 -5.54
N TRP A 65 -6.28 17.61 -5.69
CA TRP A 65 -6.41 16.46 -4.82
C TRP A 65 -5.06 16.09 -4.21
N ASP A 66 -5.00 16.14 -2.88
CA ASP A 66 -3.76 16.04 -2.10
C ASP A 66 -3.24 14.62 -1.86
N GLY A 67 -4.07 13.59 -2.03
CA GLY A 67 -3.73 12.23 -1.64
C GLY A 67 -2.55 11.65 -2.42
N PRO A 68 -2.00 10.48 -2.04
CA PRO A 68 -2.71 9.45 -1.28
C PRO A 68 -2.99 9.78 0.19
N CYS A 69 -4.18 9.47 0.68
CA CYS A 69 -4.47 9.56 2.11
C CYS A 69 -3.55 8.64 2.93
N ASN A 70 -3.31 9.00 4.20
CA ASN A 70 -2.33 8.35 5.09
C ASN A 70 -0.87 8.45 4.62
N THR A 71 -0.54 9.31 3.65
CA THR A 71 0.84 9.47 3.17
C THR A 71 1.24 10.94 3.07
N GLU A 72 2.53 11.19 3.32
CA GLU A 72 3.21 12.41 2.92
C GLU A 72 4.57 12.05 2.30
N TRP A 73 5.08 12.90 1.42
CA TRP A 73 6.19 12.58 0.52
C TRP A 73 7.24 13.67 0.53
N ALA A 74 8.50 13.26 0.43
CA ALA A 74 9.62 14.18 0.25
C ALA A 74 10.60 13.66 -0.79
N LEU A 75 11.19 14.55 -1.59
CA LEU A 75 12.30 14.20 -2.49
C LEU A 75 13.56 13.99 -1.66
N GLY A 76 14.22 12.83 -1.79
CA GLY A 76 15.41 12.49 -1.01
C GLY A 76 15.58 11.01 -0.77
N SER A 77 16.60 10.65 0.01
CA SER A 77 16.88 9.27 0.42
C SER A 77 16.42 9.01 1.85
N ILE A 78 16.13 7.74 2.15
CA ILE A 78 15.79 7.28 3.50
C ILE A 78 16.89 7.61 4.52
N SER A 79 18.15 7.79 4.12
CA SER A 79 19.21 8.21 5.05
C SER A 79 18.94 9.56 5.71
N ASP A 80 18.17 10.42 5.03
CA ASP A 80 17.89 11.80 5.44
C ASP A 80 16.46 11.97 5.98
N TRP A 81 15.72 10.87 6.19
CA TRP A 81 14.27 10.84 6.49
C TRP A 81 13.84 11.89 7.53
N ASN A 82 14.66 12.15 8.56
CA ASN A 82 14.34 13.07 9.65
C ASN A 82 14.62 14.55 9.34
N THR A 83 15.23 14.86 8.21
CA THR A 83 15.58 16.23 7.79
C THR A 83 14.83 16.68 6.53
N LEU A 84 14.16 15.75 5.86
CA LEU A 84 13.39 16.04 4.65
C LEU A 84 12.15 16.88 4.96
N THR A 85 11.71 17.66 3.97
CA THR A 85 10.44 18.40 4.03
C THR A 85 9.35 17.59 3.37
N TYR A 86 8.46 17.04 4.19
CA TYR A 86 7.32 16.27 3.72
C TYR A 86 6.16 17.18 3.31
N VAL A 87 5.55 16.84 2.18
CA VAL A 87 4.40 17.53 1.61
C VAL A 87 3.40 16.52 1.07
N THR A 88 2.22 16.99 0.69
CA THR A 88 1.23 16.15 0.02
C THR A 88 1.77 15.65 -1.32
N TRP A 89 1.23 14.55 -1.81
CA TRP A 89 1.64 14.00 -3.11
C TRP A 89 1.38 14.97 -4.27
N LEU A 90 0.28 15.72 -4.22
CA LEU A 90 0.03 16.80 -5.18
C LEU A 90 1.18 17.80 -5.24
N ALA A 91 1.63 18.25 -4.07
CA ALA A 91 2.71 19.19 -3.93
C ALA A 91 4.06 18.58 -4.36
N VAL A 92 4.36 17.34 -3.96
CA VAL A 92 5.62 16.67 -4.29
C VAL A 92 5.74 16.42 -5.80
N THR A 93 4.63 16.12 -6.47
CA THR A 93 4.60 15.86 -7.92
C THR A 93 4.48 17.15 -8.74
N ASN A 94 4.09 18.27 -8.13
CA ASN A 94 3.70 19.50 -8.82
C ASN A 94 2.72 19.22 -9.98
N CYS A 95 1.71 18.36 -9.74
CA CYS A 95 0.77 17.84 -10.75
C CYS A 95 1.38 17.07 -11.93
N GLY A 96 2.68 16.73 -11.90
CA GLY A 96 3.38 16.06 -12.99
C GLY A 96 3.98 14.72 -12.59
N PRO A 97 3.17 13.69 -12.23
CA PRO A 97 3.71 12.38 -11.85
C PRO A 97 4.71 11.73 -12.83
N PRO A 98 4.64 11.93 -14.17
CA PRO A 98 5.70 11.44 -15.04
C PRO A 98 7.11 11.94 -14.68
N GLY A 99 7.24 13.12 -14.05
CA GLY A 99 8.50 13.67 -13.58
C GLY A 99 9.09 12.95 -12.36
N LEU A 100 8.34 12.02 -11.75
CA LEU A 100 8.84 11.18 -10.66
C LEU A 100 9.88 10.17 -11.14
N VAL A 101 9.77 9.70 -12.39
CA VAL A 101 10.57 8.59 -12.91
C VAL A 101 12.06 8.93 -12.87
N GLY A 102 12.86 8.04 -12.27
CA GLY A 102 14.29 8.21 -12.07
C GLY A 102 14.68 8.96 -10.80
N ASN A 103 13.70 9.43 -10.01
CA ASN A 103 13.93 10.09 -8.74
C ASN A 103 13.55 9.19 -7.56
N THR A 104 14.22 9.44 -6.43
CA THR A 104 13.99 8.76 -5.15
C THR A 104 13.29 9.71 -4.19
N TYR A 105 12.27 9.19 -3.53
CA TYR A 105 11.46 9.88 -2.54
C TYR A 105 11.42 9.07 -1.26
N VAL A 106 11.11 9.75 -0.15
CA VAL A 106 10.70 9.09 1.08
C VAL A 106 9.21 9.32 1.27
N CYS A 107 8.46 8.22 1.36
CA CYS A 107 7.07 8.21 1.77
C CYS A 107 7.02 7.98 3.29
N HIS A 108 6.27 8.83 3.99
CA HIS A 108 5.95 8.64 5.40
C HIS A 108 4.49 8.19 5.51
N LEU A 109 4.28 6.99 6.06
CA LEU A 109 2.98 6.42 6.39
C LEU A 109 2.55 7.00 7.74
N ILE A 110 1.59 7.93 7.71
CA ILE A 110 1.34 8.83 8.83
C ILE A 110 0.76 8.10 10.05
N ALA A 111 -0.21 7.20 9.86
CA ALA A 111 -0.85 6.50 10.96
C ALA A 111 0.10 5.52 11.66
N GLU A 112 1.04 4.94 10.91
CA GLU A 112 1.99 3.97 11.43
C GLU A 112 3.35 4.54 11.83
N ASP A 113 3.62 5.81 11.52
CA ASP A 113 4.93 6.47 11.72
C ASP A 113 6.07 5.66 11.07
N ILE A 114 5.84 5.24 9.81
CA ILE A 114 6.77 4.42 9.02
C ILE A 114 7.34 5.22 7.85
N TYR A 115 8.66 5.24 7.72
CA TYR A 115 9.36 5.87 6.60
C TYR A 115 9.85 4.81 5.60
N VAL A 116 9.55 5.04 4.32
CA VAL A 116 9.82 4.10 3.22
C VAL A 116 10.48 4.84 2.06
N GLU A 117 11.62 4.35 1.56
CA GLU A 117 12.24 4.86 0.33
C GLU A 117 11.47 4.33 -0.86
N VAL A 118 11.18 5.17 -1.86
CA VAL A 118 10.50 4.81 -3.09
C VAL A 118 11.24 5.43 -4.26
N THR A 119 11.75 4.59 -5.17
CA THR A 119 12.36 5.01 -6.43
C THR A 119 11.45 4.65 -7.59
N TRP A 120 10.94 5.66 -8.28
CA TRP A 120 10.00 5.48 -9.38
C TRP A 120 10.73 5.04 -10.65
N THR A 121 10.31 3.91 -11.22
CA THR A 121 10.96 3.30 -12.39
C THR A 121 10.12 3.42 -13.65
N ASN A 122 8.80 3.62 -13.50
CA ASN A 122 7.90 3.80 -14.63
C ASN A 122 6.68 4.63 -14.24
N TRP A 123 6.22 5.46 -15.17
CA TRP A 123 4.90 6.08 -15.13
C TRP A 123 4.30 6.05 -16.53
N GLY A 124 3.21 5.30 -16.69
CA GLY A 124 2.53 5.11 -17.96
C GLY A 124 1.97 6.39 -18.56
N ALA A 125 1.93 6.45 -19.89
CA ALA A 125 1.23 7.49 -20.63
C ALA A 125 -0.26 7.54 -20.25
N GLY A 126 -0.92 8.67 -20.53
CA GLY A 126 -2.33 8.88 -20.17
C GLY A 126 -3.24 7.73 -20.62
N GLY A 127 -4.05 7.21 -19.72
CA GLY A 127 -5.05 6.17 -20.01
C GLY A 127 -4.61 4.73 -19.79
N THR A 128 -3.34 4.45 -19.46
CA THR A 128 -2.87 3.08 -19.23
C THR A 128 -2.96 2.61 -17.78
N GLY A 129 -3.04 3.54 -16.81
CA GLY A 129 -2.95 3.24 -15.38
C GLY A 129 -1.60 2.73 -14.90
N THR A 130 -0.68 2.36 -15.81
CA THR A 130 0.58 1.69 -15.46
C THR A 130 1.52 2.59 -14.67
N PHE A 131 2.20 2.02 -13.68
CA PHE A 131 3.32 2.64 -12.96
C PHE A 131 4.16 1.53 -12.33
N ALA A 132 5.39 1.86 -11.96
CA ALA A 132 6.26 0.95 -11.23
C ALA A 132 7.23 1.74 -10.35
N TYR A 133 7.62 1.13 -9.24
CA TYR A 133 8.67 1.62 -8.37
C TYR A 133 9.36 0.46 -7.66
N THR A 134 10.55 0.72 -7.18
CA THR A 134 11.20 -0.08 -6.14
C THR A 134 11.08 0.66 -4.83
N ARG A 135 10.77 -0.05 -3.75
CA ARG A 135 10.77 0.53 -2.41
C ARG A 135 11.61 -0.26 -1.44
N THR A 136 12.01 0.36 -0.34
CA THR A 136 12.56 -0.36 0.79
C THR A 136 11.46 -1.10 1.56
N THR A 137 11.85 -2.14 2.29
CA THR A 137 10.97 -2.92 3.15
C THR A 137 11.53 -2.96 4.57
N GLY A 138 10.63 -3.08 5.54
CA GLY A 138 10.97 -3.28 6.94
C GLY A 138 10.81 -4.74 7.35
N THR A 139 10.96 -4.96 8.66
CA THR A 139 10.31 -6.13 9.27
C THR A 139 8.81 -6.02 8.98
N ALA A 140 8.25 -7.07 8.39
CA ALA A 140 6.85 -7.07 7.99
C ALA A 140 5.99 -6.65 9.18
N VAL A 141 5.25 -5.53 9.03
CA VAL A 141 4.14 -5.24 9.92
C VAL A 141 3.24 -6.46 9.87
N PRO A 142 2.85 -7.08 11.00
CA PRO A 142 1.97 -8.23 10.99
C PRO A 142 0.75 -7.90 10.14
N CYS A 143 0.53 -8.64 9.05
CA CYS A 143 -0.62 -8.36 8.22
C CYS A 143 -1.90 -8.62 9.04
N GLY A 144 -2.97 -7.89 8.73
CA GLY A 144 -4.25 -8.15 9.38
C GLY A 144 -4.81 -9.52 8.96
N PRO A 145 -5.77 -10.09 9.71
CA PRO A 145 -6.56 -11.22 9.25
C PRO A 145 -7.11 -10.97 7.84
N GLY A 146 -7.07 -11.98 6.98
CA GLY A 146 -7.46 -11.90 5.57
C GLY A 146 -6.29 -11.60 4.65
N PHE A 147 -5.11 -11.30 5.20
CA PHE A 147 -3.89 -11.04 4.46
C PHE A 147 -2.76 -11.96 4.93
N TYR A 148 -1.69 -12.06 4.15
CA TYR A 148 -0.48 -12.79 4.53
C TYR A 148 0.76 -12.02 4.11
N GLU A 149 1.88 -12.28 4.78
CA GLU A 149 3.17 -11.68 4.45
C GLU A 149 3.65 -12.21 3.09
N ASN A 150 3.98 -11.30 2.18
CA ASN A 150 4.52 -11.63 0.89
C ASN A 150 5.59 -10.61 0.47
N THR A 151 6.85 -11.04 0.51
CA THR A 151 7.99 -10.29 -0.03
C THR A 151 8.14 -8.89 0.60
N GLY A 152 7.87 -8.74 1.90
CA GLY A 152 7.99 -7.44 2.60
C GLY A 152 6.81 -6.49 2.39
N GLY A 153 5.65 -7.05 2.05
CA GLY A 153 4.35 -6.39 2.07
C GLY A 153 3.25 -7.36 2.48
N CYS A 154 2.01 -6.88 2.47
CA CYS A 154 0.84 -7.71 2.74
C CYS A 154 0.12 -8.03 1.43
N SER A 155 -0.30 -9.28 1.25
CA SER A 155 -1.10 -9.69 0.10
C SER A 155 -2.45 -10.23 0.57
N PRO A 156 -3.56 -9.95 -0.13
CA PRO A 156 -4.85 -10.53 0.20
C PRO A 156 -4.77 -12.04 0.07
N CYS A 157 -5.42 -12.76 0.98
CA CYS A 157 -5.40 -14.22 0.97
C CYS A 157 -5.95 -14.75 -0.36
N PRO A 158 -5.23 -15.62 -1.08
CA PRO A 158 -5.67 -16.08 -2.39
C PRO A 158 -6.79 -17.13 -2.29
N PRO A 159 -7.66 -17.25 -3.32
CA PRO A 159 -8.61 -18.35 -3.42
C PRO A 159 -7.94 -19.71 -3.25
N GLY A 160 -8.66 -20.63 -2.60
CA GLY A 160 -8.15 -21.94 -2.17
C GLY A 160 -7.41 -21.91 -0.83
N SER A 161 -7.21 -20.73 -0.23
CA SER A 161 -6.54 -20.56 1.07
C SER A 161 -7.32 -19.67 2.05
N TYR A 162 -6.89 -19.66 3.31
CA TYR A 162 -7.35 -18.74 4.35
C TYR A 162 -6.15 -18.22 5.17
N CYS A 163 -6.27 -17.00 5.69
CA CYS A 163 -5.19 -16.28 6.35
C CYS A 163 -5.68 -15.69 7.68
N PRO A 164 -5.71 -16.46 8.78
CA PRO A 164 -6.32 -16.01 10.03
C PRO A 164 -5.40 -15.07 10.84
N ASP A 165 -4.09 -15.14 10.63
CA ASP A 165 -3.07 -14.53 11.49
C ASP A 165 -2.17 -13.49 10.79
N GLY A 166 -2.35 -13.26 9.49
CA GLY A 166 -1.53 -12.29 8.77
C GLY A 166 -0.18 -12.81 8.31
N ILE A 167 0.18 -14.06 8.59
CA ILE A 167 1.55 -14.54 8.37
C ILE A 167 1.64 -15.36 7.10
N THR A 168 0.78 -16.37 6.94
CA THR A 168 0.89 -17.32 5.83
C THR A 168 -0.48 -17.68 5.27
N ALA A 169 -0.55 -17.85 3.95
CA ALA A 169 -1.71 -18.42 3.28
C ALA A 169 -1.79 -19.93 3.54
N LEU A 170 -2.81 -20.36 4.29
CA LEU A 170 -3.04 -21.76 4.63
C LEU A 170 -4.04 -22.37 3.65
N PRO A 171 -3.74 -23.51 3.01
CA PRO A 171 -4.68 -24.14 2.09
C PRO A 171 -5.96 -24.61 2.81
N CYS A 172 -7.09 -24.53 2.12
CA CYS A 172 -8.34 -25.06 2.67
C CYS A 172 -8.25 -26.58 2.91
N PRO A 173 -8.68 -27.08 4.09
CA PRO A 173 -8.68 -28.51 4.36
C PRO A 173 -9.73 -29.24 3.50
N ALA A 174 -9.58 -30.55 3.37
CA ALA A 174 -10.52 -31.36 2.59
C ALA A 174 -11.96 -31.23 3.12
N GLY A 175 -12.92 -31.11 2.21
CA GLY A 175 -14.32 -30.82 2.55
C GLY A 175 -14.65 -29.33 2.70
N ARG A 176 -13.65 -28.45 2.53
CA ARG A 176 -13.83 -26.99 2.53
C ARG A 176 -13.22 -26.35 1.28
N TYR A 177 -13.71 -25.16 0.94
CA TYR A 177 -13.20 -24.37 -0.17
C TYR A 177 -13.17 -22.87 0.17
N GLN A 178 -12.48 -22.10 -0.66
CA GLN A 178 -12.54 -20.66 -0.63
C GLN A 178 -12.39 -20.12 -2.05
N ASP A 179 -13.37 -19.38 -2.53
CA ASP A 179 -13.43 -18.85 -3.89
C ASP A 179 -13.18 -17.33 -3.95
N GLN A 180 -13.17 -16.67 -2.80
CA GLN A 180 -12.94 -15.24 -2.67
C GLN A 180 -11.52 -14.92 -2.16
N TRP A 181 -11.03 -13.74 -2.52
CA TRP A 181 -9.80 -13.18 -1.96
C TRP A 181 -10.03 -12.63 -0.55
N GLY A 182 -8.97 -12.51 0.24
CA GLY A 182 -8.99 -11.75 1.50
C GLY A 182 -9.62 -12.50 2.69
N GLN A 183 -9.66 -13.83 2.65
CA GLN A 183 -10.50 -14.61 3.53
C GLN A 183 -9.75 -15.12 4.77
N VAL A 184 -10.41 -15.06 5.92
CA VAL A 184 -9.87 -15.52 7.22
C VAL A 184 -10.22 -16.98 7.53
N SER A 185 -11.12 -17.57 6.74
CA SER A 185 -11.59 -18.95 6.93
C SER A 185 -12.13 -19.55 5.63
N CYS A 186 -12.12 -20.88 5.53
CA CYS A 186 -12.74 -21.61 4.41
C CYS A 186 -14.20 -21.95 4.68
N VAL A 187 -14.99 -21.94 3.61
CA VAL A 187 -16.41 -22.32 3.55
C VAL A 187 -16.54 -23.85 3.47
N GLU A 188 -17.54 -24.42 4.14
CA GLU A 188 -17.85 -25.86 4.03
C GLU A 188 -18.44 -26.18 2.66
N CYS A 189 -18.06 -27.32 2.09
CA CYS A 189 -18.71 -27.82 0.88
C CYS A 189 -20.13 -28.32 1.21
N ASP A 190 -21.09 -28.08 0.31
CA ASP A 190 -22.41 -28.69 0.41
C ASP A 190 -22.31 -30.22 0.37
N ALA A 191 -23.14 -30.88 1.17
CA ALA A 191 -23.26 -32.34 1.11
C ALA A 191 -23.89 -32.72 -0.25
N GLY A 192 -23.17 -33.55 -1.01
CA GLY A 192 -23.61 -34.09 -2.31
C GLY A 192 -24.67 -35.18 -2.21
#